data_AF-A0A1Y4HWH8-F1
#
_entry.id   AF-A0A1Y4HWH8-F1
#
_cell.length_a   1.000
_cell.length_b   1.000
_cell.length_c   1.000
_cell.angle_alpha   90.00
_cell.angle_beta   90.00
_cell.angle_gamma   90.00
#
_symmetry.space_group_name_H-M   'P 1'
#
loop_
_entity.id
_entity.type
_entity.pdbx_description
1 polymer ?
#
loop_
_entity_poly.entity_id
_entity_poly.type
_entity_poly.pdbx_seq_one_letter_code
_entity_poly.pdbx_strand_id
1 'polypeptide(L)'
;YKVELLGFGTVYNRFVTEKGVATAPEVKATHIRTIVPGFSPSYTILNGARRYSLLGEKTSLLKVTILGTPVEEGGGSDSESPDEI
;
A
#
# COMPACT_ATOMS: atom_id res chain seq x y z
N TYR A 1 -8.52 -6.57 -6.86
CA TYR A 1 -7.44 -6.57 -7.86
C TYR A 1 -6.09 -6.64 -7.17
N LYS A 2 -5.15 -7.41 -7.73
CA LYS A 2 -3.76 -7.51 -7.29
C LYS A 2 -2.88 -7.28 -8.52
N VAL A 3 -1.84 -6.46 -8.38
CA VAL A 3 -0.87 -6.17 -9.42
C VAL A 3 0.49 -6.63 -8.91
N GLU A 4 1.11 -7.55 -9.61
CA GLU A 4 2.45 -8.05 -9.29
C GLU A 4 3.49 -7.37 -10.18
N LEU A 5 4.50 -6.78 -9.53
CA LEU A 5 5.65 -6.17 -10.16
C LEU A 5 6.87 -7.03 -9.82
N LEU A 6 7.36 -7.78 -10.81
CA LEU A 6 8.48 -8.72 -10.62
C LEU A 6 9.70 -8.00 -10.04
N GLY A 7 10.27 -8.56 -8.98
CA GLY A 7 11.41 -7.98 -8.27
C GLY A 7 11.08 -6.78 -7.36
N PHE A 8 9.82 -6.31 -7.33
CA PHE A 8 9.36 -5.26 -6.44
C PHE A 8 8.39 -5.82 -5.39
N GLY A 9 7.28 -6.40 -5.82
CA GLY A 9 6.26 -6.96 -4.93
C GLY A 9 4.86 -6.88 -5.51
N THR A 10 3.86 -7.16 -4.68
CA THR A 10 2.44 -7.13 -5.06
C THR A 10 1.74 -5.96 -4.40
N VAL A 11 1.13 -5.08 -5.20
CA VAL A 11 0.21 -4.04 -4.74
C VAL A 11 -1.22 -4.55 -4.88
N TYR A 12 -2.05 -4.34 -3.86
CA TYR A 12 -3.42 -4.83 -3.86
C TYR A 12 -4.35 -3.94 -3.03
N ASN A 13 -5.66 -4.07 -3.26
CA ASN A 13 -6.66 -3.45 -2.39
C ASN A 13 -6.82 -4.29 -1.13
N ARG A 14 -6.49 -3.73 0.03
CA ARG A 14 -6.67 -4.35 1.35
C ARG A 14 -7.97 -3.87 1.96
N PHE A 15 -8.85 -4.81 2.30
CA PHE A 15 -10.10 -4.53 2.98
C PHE A 15 -9.87 -4.44 4.48
N VAL A 16 -10.28 -3.33 5.08
CA VAL A 16 -10.35 -3.17 6.52
C VAL A 16 -11.77 -3.49 6.93
N THR A 17 -11.94 -4.60 7.65
CA THR A 17 -13.24 -5.08 8.10
C THR A 17 -13.52 -4.70 9.54
N GLU A 18 -14.79 -4.69 9.93
CA GLU A 18 -15.20 -4.62 11.33
C GLU A 18 -15.07 -5.98 12.03
N LYS A 19 -15.79 -6.19 13.14
CA LYS A 19 -15.82 -7.46 13.86
C LYS A 19 -16.20 -8.61 12.91
N GLY A 20 -15.52 -9.73 13.08
CA GLY A 20 -15.81 -10.95 12.33
C GLY A 20 -17.18 -11.51 12.66
N VAL A 21 -17.71 -12.30 11.73
CA VAL A 21 -18.92 -13.10 11.90
C VAL A 21 -18.54 -14.54 12.29
N ALA A 22 -19.49 -15.29 12.85
CA ALA A 22 -19.20 -16.63 13.37
C ALA A 22 -19.08 -17.67 12.25
N THR A 23 -19.83 -17.49 11.16
CA THR A 23 -19.89 -18.47 10.07
C THR A 23 -19.65 -17.83 8.70
N ALA A 24 -19.10 -18.61 7.76
CA ALA A 24 -18.82 -18.11 6.41
C ALA A 24 -20.06 -17.57 5.66
N PRO A 25 -21.26 -18.17 5.77
CA PRO A 25 -22.48 -17.64 5.13
C PRO A 25 -22.92 -16.27 5.64
N GLU A 26 -22.54 -15.89 6.85
CA GLU A 26 -22.89 -14.58 7.44
C GLU A 26 -22.03 -13.43 6.89
N VAL A 27 -20.96 -13.74 6.17
CA VAL A 27 -20.05 -12.74 5.62
C VAL A 27 -20.76 -11.95 4.52
N LYS A 28 -20.90 -10.64 4.73
CA LYS A 28 -21.47 -9.69 3.76
C LYS A 28 -20.48 -8.60 3.38
N ALA A 29 -20.59 -8.06 2.16
CA ALA A 29 -19.75 -6.95 1.70
C ALA A 29 -19.88 -5.69 2.58
N THR A 30 -21.02 -5.49 3.24
CA THR A 30 -21.26 -4.39 4.19
C THR A 30 -20.33 -4.39 5.41
N HIS A 31 -19.64 -5.50 5.70
CA HIS A 31 -18.67 -5.57 6.79
C HIS A 31 -17.31 -4.95 6.42
N ILE A 32 -17.09 -4.58 5.16
CA ILE A 32 -15.90 -3.85 4.72
C ILE A 32 -16.12 -2.37 5.06
N ARG A 33 -15.36 -1.86 6.02
CA ARG A 33 -15.43 -0.46 6.46
C ARG A 33 -14.72 0.47 5.47
N THR A 34 -13.53 0.07 5.02
CA THR A 34 -12.75 0.86 4.08
C THR A 34 -11.81 -0.02 3.27
N ILE A 35 -11.37 0.51 2.13
CA ILE A 35 -10.43 -0.11 1.22
C ILE A 35 -9.19 0.78 1.20
N VAL A 36 -8.05 0.21 1.57
CA VAL A 36 -6.76 0.90 1.60
C VAL A 36 -5.76 0.19 0.68
N PRO A 37 -4.74 0.88 0.15
CA PRO A 37 -3.65 0.20 -0.54
C PRO A 37 -2.91 -0.74 0.42
N GLY A 38 -2.62 -1.94 -0.06
CA GLY A 38 -1.78 -2.93 0.59
C GLY A 38 -0.59 -3.27 -0.30
N PHE A 39 0.55 -3.56 0.32
CA PHE A 39 1.79 -3.91 -0.37
C PHE A 39 2.44 -5.12 0.30
N SER A 40 2.82 -6.09 -0.52
CA SER A 40 3.62 -7.25 -0.11
C SER A 40 4.94 -7.22 -0.88
N PRO A 41 6.07 -6.88 -0.24
CA PRO A 41 7.35 -6.82 -0.93
C PRO A 41 7.79 -8.20 -1.41
N SER A 42 8.42 -8.24 -2.58
CA SER A 42 9.07 -9.45 -3.07
C SER A 42 10.26 -9.81 -2.17
N TYR A 43 10.54 -11.11 -2.03
CA TYR A 43 11.63 -11.59 -1.21
C TYR A 43 12.31 -12.80 -1.84
N THR A 44 13.57 -12.99 -1.49
CA THR A 44 14.29 -14.25 -1.68
C THR A 44 14.51 -14.91 -0.33
N ILE A 45 14.66 -16.23 -0.31
CA ILE A 45 15.01 -16.96 0.91
C ILE A 45 16.51 -17.19 0.89
N LEU A 46 17.20 -16.69 1.91
CA LEU A 46 18.63 -16.88 2.11
C LEU A 46 18.85 -17.48 3.49
N ASN A 47 19.39 -18.71 3.55
CA ASN A 47 19.64 -19.45 4.79
C ASN A 47 18.40 -19.54 5.72
N GLY A 48 17.21 -19.74 5.12
CA GLY A 48 15.94 -19.83 5.85
C GLY A 48 15.34 -18.49 6.27
N ALA A 49 16.05 -17.37 6.12
CA ALA A 49 15.55 -16.04 6.39
C ALA A 49 15.04 -15.35 5.11
N ARG A 50 13.95 -14.59 5.22
CA ARG A 50 13.45 -13.77 4.11
C ARG A 50 14.35 -12.53 3.95
N ARG A 51 14.93 -12.37 2.77
CA ARG A 51 15.65 -11.18 2.35
C ARG A 51 14.75 -10.38 1.40
N TYR A 52 14.38 -9.19 1.84
CA TYR A 52 13.65 -8.23 1.02
C TYR A 52 14.67 -7.30 0.35
N SER A 53 14.62 -7.16 -0.98
CA SER A 53 15.42 -6.14 -1.69
C SER A 53 14.75 -4.78 -1.47
N LEU A 54 15.03 -4.16 -0.32
CA LEU A 54 14.51 -2.84 0.05
C LEU A 54 15.39 -1.67 -0.45
N LEU A 55 16.50 -1.97 -1.14
CA LEU A 55 17.39 -0.98 -1.75
C LEU A 55 16.87 -0.70 -3.17
N GLY A 56 16.34 0.47 -3.54
CA GLY A 56 16.45 1.82 -2.98
C GLY A 56 16.99 2.79 -4.05
N GLU A 57 17.89 2.33 -4.92
CA GLU A 57 18.56 3.22 -5.89
C GLU A 57 17.87 3.29 -7.27
N LYS A 58 16.97 2.35 -7.61
CA LYS A 58 16.37 2.26 -8.96
C LYS A 58 14.84 2.27 -9.01
N THR A 59 14.18 2.50 -7.87
CA THR A 59 12.72 2.45 -7.78
C THR A 59 12.22 3.67 -7.04
N SER A 60 11.76 4.67 -7.78
CA SER A 60 11.02 5.81 -7.26
C SER A 60 9.51 5.58 -7.44
N LEU A 61 8.74 5.92 -6.41
CA LEU A 61 7.28 5.97 -6.53
C LEU A 61 6.90 7.35 -7.06
N LEU A 62 6.34 7.42 -8.26
CA LEU A 62 5.78 8.65 -8.80
C LEU A 62 4.28 8.68 -8.54
N LYS A 63 3.81 9.77 -7.94
CA LYS A 63 2.38 10.07 -7.89
C LYS A 63 1.91 10.37 -9.32
N VAL A 64 0.88 9.65 -9.77
CA VAL A 64 0.26 9.86 -11.08
C VAL A 64 -1.20 10.23 -10.94
N THR A 65 -1.73 10.99 -11.89
CA THR A 65 -3.17 11.23 -12.03
C THR A 65 -3.88 9.96 -12.49
N ILE A 66 -5.22 9.95 -12.45
CA ILE A 66 -6.03 8.84 -12.97
C ILE A 66 -5.74 8.55 -14.45
N LEU A 67 -5.28 9.56 -15.20
CA LEU A 67 -4.91 9.44 -16.61
C LEU A 67 -3.45 9.02 -16.82
N GLY A 68 -2.73 8.67 -15.74
CA GLY A 68 -1.34 8.18 -15.80
C GLY A 68 -0.29 9.27 -15.98
N THR A 69 -0.65 10.55 -15.89
CA THR A 69 0.33 11.63 -15.95
C THR A 69 1.01 11.84 -14.61
N PRO A 70 2.35 11.98 -14.55
CA PRO A 70 3.05 12.32 -13.30
C PRO A 70 2.53 13.62 -12.71
N VAL A 71 2.38 13.66 -11.39
CA VAL A 71 2.12 14.88 -10.64
C VAL A 71 3.47 15.45 -10.23
N GLU A 72 3.81 16.64 -10.71
CA GLU A 72 4.98 17.39 -10.26
C GLU A 72 4.85 17.68 -8.76
N GLU A 73 5.72 17.11 -7.92
CA GLU A 73 5.87 17.56 -6.53
C GLU A 73 6.60 18.90 -6.53
N GLY A 74 5.83 19.98 -6.75
CA GLY A 74 6.25 21.30 -6.32
C GLY A 74 6.45 21.24 -4.80
N GLY A 75 7.68 21.46 -4.34
CA GLY A 75 8.06 21.44 -2.93
C GLY A 75 7.15 22.34 -2.10
N GLY A 76 6.12 21.74 -1.52
CA GLY A 76 5.31 22.33 -0.47
C GLY A 76 6.07 22.10 0.82
N SER A 77 6.70 23.15 1.32
CA SER A 77 7.10 23.22 2.71
C SER A 77 5.92 22.78 3.59
N ASP A 78 6.07 21.64 4.28
CA ASP A 78 5.35 21.40 5.52
C ASP A 78 5.79 22.51 6.48
N SER A 79 5.10 23.65 6.38
CA SER A 79 5.03 24.58 7.47
C SER A 79 4.03 23.96 8.43
N GLU A 80 4.54 23.14 9.35
CA GLU A 80 3.90 22.94 10.64
C GLU A 80 3.58 24.34 11.17
N SER A 81 2.30 24.69 11.13
CA SER A 81 1.80 25.80 11.93
C SER A 81 1.76 25.24 13.35
N PRO A 82 2.55 25.76 14.30
CA PRO A 82 2.45 25.30 15.67
C PRO A 82 1.08 25.73 16.19
N ASP A 83 0.36 24.79 16.79
CA ASP A 83 -0.82 25.08 17.60
C ASP A 83 -0.45 26.13 18.66
N GLU A 84 -1.18 27.24 18.72
CA GLU A 84 -1.25 28.06 19.92
C GLU A 84 -2.65 28.71 20.09
N ILE A 85 -3.34 28.19 21.12
CA ILE A 85 -4.33 28.78 22.06
C ILE A 85 -5.71 29.20 21.57
#